data_AF-A0A6G0YZT3-F1
#
_entry.id   AF-A0A6G0YZT3-F1
#
_cell.length_a   1.000
_cell.length_b   1.000
_cell.length_c   1.000
_cell.angle_alpha   90.00
_cell.angle_beta   90.00
_cell.angle_gamma   90.00
#
_symmetry.space_group_name_H-M   'P 1'
#
loop_
_entity.id
_entity.type
_entity.pdbx_description
1 polymer ?
#
loop_
_entity_poly.entity_id
_entity_poly.type
_entity_poly.pdbx_seq_one_letter_code
_entity_poly.pdbx_strand_id
1 'polypeptide(L)'
;MRCEAIHLARDFGYVCETEFPARQVAEYLSRPHTSDPTESYRRKELIHATKQVTKELMDLLNQDRSPLCNTRPQHILDPIIQRPLTHFSLISHGFGSPAIVAALTAIQNFLSESLKHLDKVYPSGNNLSSQQQQQQQNNQLQQQDQKPKDLVGLELKK
;
A
#
# COMPACT_ATOMS: atom_id res chain seq x y z
N MET A 1 -31.48 21.56 -10.47
CA MET A 1 -30.32 20.88 -11.10
C MET A 1 -29.19 20.56 -10.11
N ARG A 2 -28.75 21.46 -9.19
CA ARG A 2 -27.65 21.13 -8.23
C ARG A 2 -27.98 20.03 -7.19
N CYS A 3 -29.23 19.88 -6.76
CA CYS A 3 -29.59 18.82 -5.78
C CYS A 3 -29.49 17.40 -6.37
N GLU A 4 -29.67 17.25 -7.68
CA GLU A 4 -29.60 15.96 -8.37
C GLU A 4 -28.16 15.44 -8.44
N ALA A 5 -27.19 16.32 -8.70
CA ALA A 5 -25.77 16.00 -8.66
C ALA A 5 -25.29 15.56 -7.26
N ILE A 6 -25.86 16.14 -6.20
CA ILE A 6 -25.57 15.75 -4.81
C ILE A 6 -26.14 14.36 -4.50
N HIS A 7 -27.37 14.09 -4.95
CA HIS A 7 -27.97 12.75 -4.81
C HIS A 7 -27.16 11.71 -5.59
N LEU A 8 -26.78 12.03 -6.83
CA LEU A 8 -25.96 11.15 -7.66
C LEU A 8 -24.60 10.85 -7.00
N ALA A 9 -23.95 11.84 -6.38
CA ALA A 9 -22.70 11.63 -5.64
C ALA A 9 -22.88 10.67 -4.47
N ARG A 10 -23.99 10.81 -3.73
CA ARG A 10 -24.32 9.93 -2.61
C ARG A 10 -24.62 8.51 -3.10
N ASP A 11 -25.45 8.37 -4.12
CA ASP A 11 -25.83 7.07 -4.68
C ASP A 11 -24.60 6.35 -5.25
N PHE A 12 -23.74 7.09 -5.97
CA PHE A 12 -22.47 6.56 -6.46
C PHE A 12 -21.54 6.13 -5.31
N GLY A 13 -21.45 6.93 -4.25
CA GLY A 13 -20.74 6.57 -3.03
C GLY A 13 -21.21 5.25 -2.43
N TYR A 14 -22.54 5.11 -2.28
CA TYR A 14 -23.15 3.89 -1.77
C TYR A 14 -22.83 2.67 -2.64
N VAL A 15 -22.98 2.79 -3.97
CA VAL A 15 -22.68 1.70 -4.90
C VAL A 15 -21.19 1.32 -4.87
N CYS A 16 -20.29 2.30 -4.81
CA CYS A 16 -18.85 2.08 -4.68
C CYS A 16 -18.48 1.34 -3.39
N GLU A 17 -19.20 1.57 -2.30
CA GLU A 17 -18.92 0.95 -1.00
C GLU A 17 -19.55 -0.44 -0.86
N THR A 18 -20.79 -0.61 -1.34
CA THR A 18 -21.61 -1.79 -1.04
C THR A 18 -21.74 -2.78 -2.20
N GLU A 19 -21.81 -2.29 -3.43
CA GLU A 19 -22.09 -3.12 -4.61
C GLU A 19 -20.82 -3.47 -5.39
N PHE A 20 -19.76 -2.67 -5.27
CA PHE A 20 -18.51 -2.95 -5.96
C PHE A 20 -17.89 -4.27 -5.46
N PRO A 21 -17.61 -5.25 -6.36
CA PRO A 21 -17.15 -6.59 -5.98
C PRO A 21 -15.65 -6.61 -5.64
N ALA A 22 -15.24 -5.78 -4.67
CA ALA A 22 -13.85 -5.55 -4.30
C ALA A 22 -13.10 -6.85 -3.99
N ARG A 23 -13.75 -7.77 -3.29
CA ARG A 23 -13.16 -9.06 -2.90
C ARG A 23 -12.89 -9.96 -4.10
N GLN A 24 -13.88 -10.15 -4.97
CA GLN A 24 -13.76 -11.02 -6.13
C GLN A 24 -12.69 -10.49 -7.09
N VAL A 25 -12.65 -9.17 -7.30
CA VAL A 25 -11.62 -8.51 -8.11
C VAL A 25 -10.23 -8.66 -7.48
N ALA A 26 -10.11 -8.48 -6.16
CA ALA A 26 -8.87 -8.68 -5.41
C ALA A 26 -8.34 -10.11 -5.54
N GLU A 27 -9.20 -11.11 -5.32
CA GLU A 27 -8.84 -12.52 -5.45
C GLU A 27 -8.40 -12.84 -6.89
N TYR A 28 -9.14 -12.36 -7.90
CA TYR A 28 -8.79 -12.61 -9.30
C TYR A 28 -7.42 -12.02 -9.69
N LEU A 29 -7.17 -10.75 -9.34
CA LEU A 29 -5.94 -10.05 -9.70
C LEU A 29 -4.72 -10.45 -8.86
N SER A 30 -4.92 -11.04 -7.69
CA SER A 30 -3.82 -11.45 -6.81
C SER A 30 -3.26 -12.83 -7.14
N ARG A 31 -3.99 -13.69 -7.87
CA ARG A 31 -3.58 -15.06 -8.25
C ARG A 31 -2.17 -15.17 -8.86
N PRO A 32 -1.71 -14.27 -9.76
CA PRO A 32 -0.37 -14.38 -10.31
C PRO A 32 0.74 -14.11 -9.29
N HIS A 33 0.43 -13.42 -8.19
CA HIS A 33 1.38 -12.96 -7.17
C HIS A 33 1.43 -13.87 -5.94
N THR A 34 0.75 -15.03 -5.99
CA THR A 34 0.70 -15.99 -4.89
C THR A 34 1.55 -17.25 -5.13
N SER A 35 2.23 -17.35 -6.28
CA SER A 35 3.05 -18.53 -6.63
C SER A 35 4.46 -18.49 -6.04
N ASP A 36 5.01 -17.28 -5.85
CA ASP A 36 6.35 -17.04 -5.31
C ASP A 36 6.26 -16.12 -4.08
N PRO A 37 6.83 -16.52 -2.92
CA PRO A 37 6.90 -15.68 -1.73
C PRO A 37 7.53 -14.30 -1.96
N THR A 38 8.57 -14.21 -2.80
CA THR A 38 9.29 -12.94 -3.04
C THR A 38 8.41 -11.95 -3.80
N GLU A 39 7.74 -12.43 -4.85
CA GLU A 39 6.78 -11.63 -5.61
C GLU A 39 5.56 -11.24 -4.75
N SER A 40 5.10 -12.13 -3.88
CA SER A 40 4.01 -11.85 -2.95
C SER A 40 4.36 -10.69 -2.00
N TYR A 41 5.57 -10.72 -1.43
CA TYR A 41 6.06 -9.67 -0.55
C TYR A 41 6.16 -8.32 -1.28
N ARG A 42 6.81 -8.30 -2.45
CA ARG A 42 6.92 -7.10 -3.31
C ARG A 42 5.54 -6.54 -3.67
N ARG A 43 4.58 -7.40 -3.96
CA ARG A 43 3.20 -6.99 -4.25
C ARG A 43 2.51 -6.37 -3.04
N LYS A 44 2.70 -6.90 -1.82
CA LYS A 44 2.18 -6.28 -0.59
C LYS A 44 2.74 -4.87 -0.40
N GLU A 45 4.04 -4.67 -0.60
CA GLU A 45 4.67 -3.34 -0.50
C GLU A 45 4.06 -2.33 -1.49
N LEU A 46 3.88 -2.73 -2.75
CA LEU A 46 3.23 -1.89 -3.77
C LEU A 46 1.78 -1.55 -3.40
N ILE A 47 1.03 -2.51 -2.85
CA ILE A 47 -0.33 -2.27 -2.39
C ILE A 47 -0.34 -1.26 -1.24
N HIS A 48 0.55 -1.39 -0.25
CA HIS A 48 0.66 -0.43 0.85
C HIS A 48 0.99 0.98 0.37
N ALA A 49 1.98 1.12 -0.53
CA ALA A 49 2.33 2.42 -1.11
C ALA A 49 1.14 3.04 -1.87
N THR A 50 0.41 2.24 -2.64
CA THR A 50 -0.77 2.71 -3.37
C THR A 50 -1.89 3.15 -2.42
N LYS A 51 -2.13 2.40 -1.33
CA LYS A 51 -3.11 2.77 -0.30
C LYS A 51 -2.79 4.11 0.36
N GLN A 52 -1.50 4.40 0.57
CA GLN A 52 -1.07 5.66 1.15
C GLN A 52 -1.34 6.83 0.19
N VAL A 53 -0.87 6.75 -1.06
CA VAL A 53 -1.04 7.84 -2.05
C VAL A 53 -2.51 8.12 -2.32
N THR A 54 -3.34 7.08 -2.44
CA THR A 54 -4.78 7.24 -2.64
C THR A 54 -5.49 7.86 -1.43
N LYS A 55 -5.01 7.57 -0.21
CA LYS A 55 -5.53 8.18 1.02
C LYS A 55 -5.17 9.66 1.13
N GLU A 56 -3.95 10.04 0.78
CA GLU A 56 -3.51 11.45 0.78
C GLU A 56 -4.39 12.31 -0.15
N LEU A 57 -4.67 11.81 -1.37
CA LEU A 57 -5.57 12.49 -2.30
C LEU A 57 -7.00 12.57 -1.76
N MET A 58 -7.51 11.49 -1.19
CA MET A 58 -8.85 11.46 -0.58
C MET A 58 -8.97 12.47 0.57
N ASP A 59 -7.95 12.58 1.42
CA ASP A 59 -7.94 13.50 2.55
C ASP A 59 -7.89 14.97 2.11
N LEU A 60 -7.16 15.27 1.03
CA LEU A 60 -7.17 16.60 0.40
C LEU A 60 -8.55 16.93 -0.18
N LEU A 61 -9.17 16.00 -0.90
CA LEU A 61 -10.51 16.21 -1.49
C LEU A 61 -11.61 16.34 -0.41
N ASN A 62 -11.49 15.63 0.71
CA ASN A 62 -12.41 15.76 1.84
C ASN A 62 -12.28 17.10 2.60
N GLN A 63 -11.13 17.77 2.45
CA GLN A 63 -10.90 19.13 2.94
C GLN A 63 -11.37 20.20 1.95
N ASP A 64 -11.79 19.83 0.74
CA ASP A 64 -12.37 20.78 -0.21
C ASP A 64 -13.63 21.40 0.41
N ARG A 65 -13.57 22.72 0.61
CA ARG A 65 -14.67 23.55 1.14
C ARG A 65 -15.21 24.50 0.06
N SER A 66 -15.12 24.10 -1.20
CA SER A 66 -15.73 24.81 -2.31
C SER A 66 -17.20 25.12 -2.00
N PRO A 67 -17.68 26.36 -2.22
CA PRO A 67 -19.03 26.75 -1.85
C PRO A 67 -20.06 25.99 -2.69
N LEU A 68 -20.62 24.92 -2.12
CA LEU A 68 -21.70 24.14 -2.69
C LEU A 68 -23.00 24.59 -2.01
N CYS A 69 -23.85 25.34 -2.72
CA CYS A 69 -25.15 25.82 -2.25
C CYS A 69 -25.11 26.76 -1.03
N ASN A 70 -24.94 28.07 -1.24
CA ASN A 70 -25.11 29.18 -0.28
C ASN A 70 -24.36 29.10 1.07
N THR A 71 -23.68 27.99 1.37
CA THR A 71 -22.75 27.83 2.47
C THR A 71 -21.38 28.33 2.02
N ARG A 72 -20.78 29.20 2.84
CA ARG A 72 -19.39 29.67 2.69
C ARG A 72 -18.58 29.16 3.87
N PRO A 73 -18.14 27.89 3.87
CA PRO A 73 -17.26 27.41 4.93
C PRO A 73 -15.95 28.21 4.89
N GLN A 74 -15.33 28.42 6.05
CA GLN A 74 -13.99 29.00 6.11
C GLN A 74 -13.02 28.14 5.30
N HIS A 75 -12.22 28.76 4.43
CA HIS A 75 -11.26 28.05 3.60
C HIS A 75 -10.17 27.46 4.49
N ILE A 76 -9.97 26.13 4.42
CA ILE A 76 -8.94 25.40 5.19
C ILE A 76 -7.69 25.16 4.32
N LEU A 77 -7.88 25.01 3.00
CA LEU A 77 -6.81 24.75 2.04
C LEU A 77 -6.14 26.06 1.57
N ASP A 78 -4.87 25.94 1.18
CA ASP A 78 -4.14 27.02 0.53
C ASP A 78 -4.89 27.49 -0.74
N PRO A 79 -5.04 28.81 -0.96
CA PRO A 79 -5.67 29.36 -2.15
C PRO A 79 -5.18 28.78 -3.48
N ILE A 80 -3.92 28.35 -3.58
CA ILE A 80 -3.34 27.75 -4.79
C ILE A 80 -4.02 26.43 -5.19
N ILE A 81 -4.50 25.65 -4.21
CA ILE A 81 -5.22 24.39 -4.43
C ILE A 81 -6.73 24.61 -4.39
N GLN A 82 -7.22 25.48 -3.50
CA GLN A 82 -8.67 25.71 -3.35
C GLN A 82 -9.28 26.30 -4.63
N ARG A 83 -8.58 27.18 -5.35
CA ARG A 83 -9.10 27.80 -6.59
C ARG A 83 -9.33 26.77 -7.72
N PRO A 84 -8.36 25.90 -8.08
CA PRO A 84 -8.60 24.79 -9.01
C PRO A 84 -9.73 23.85 -8.58
N LEU A 85 -9.79 23.47 -7.30
CA LEU A 85 -10.86 22.60 -6.78
C LEU A 85 -12.24 23.26 -6.86
N THR A 86 -12.32 24.56 -6.59
CA THR A 86 -13.56 25.34 -6.73
C THR A 86 -14.01 25.39 -8.18
N HIS A 87 -13.09 25.62 -9.12
CA HIS A 87 -13.40 25.57 -10.54
C HIS A 87 -13.92 24.19 -10.95
N PHE A 88 -13.25 23.12 -10.53
CA PHE A 88 -13.67 21.74 -10.76
C PHE A 88 -15.07 21.45 -10.18
N SER A 89 -15.34 21.89 -8.96
CA SER A 89 -16.66 21.78 -8.32
C SER A 89 -17.75 22.53 -9.10
N LEU A 90 -17.45 23.73 -9.64
CA LEU A 90 -18.40 24.51 -10.43
C LEU A 90 -18.75 23.81 -11.76
N ILE A 91 -17.76 23.31 -12.49
CA ILE A 91 -17.96 22.63 -13.79
C ILE A 91 -18.60 21.24 -13.63
N SER A 92 -18.28 20.52 -12.56
CA SER A 92 -18.85 19.20 -12.25
C SER A 92 -20.16 19.28 -11.46
N HIS A 93 -20.69 20.49 -11.28
CA HIS A 93 -21.92 20.76 -10.50
C HIS A 93 -21.89 20.20 -9.06
N GLY A 94 -20.70 20.08 -8.46
CA GLY A 94 -20.50 19.58 -7.10
C GLY A 94 -20.49 18.06 -6.97
N PHE A 95 -20.68 17.32 -8.06
CA PHE A 95 -20.59 15.86 -8.06
C PHE A 95 -19.14 15.36 -8.08
N GLY A 96 -18.23 16.09 -8.74
CA GLY A 96 -16.89 15.59 -9.10
C GLY A 96 -16.03 15.18 -7.91
N SER A 97 -15.79 16.06 -6.94
CA SER A 97 -14.91 15.76 -5.79
C SER A 97 -15.46 14.59 -4.95
N PRO A 98 -16.76 14.56 -4.57
CA PRO A 98 -17.37 13.41 -3.91
C PRO A 98 -17.28 12.10 -4.72
N ALA A 99 -17.46 12.16 -6.04
CA ALA A 99 -17.37 10.98 -6.89
C ALA A 99 -15.94 10.40 -6.93
N ILE A 100 -14.92 11.25 -6.99
CA ILE A 100 -13.53 10.80 -6.92
C ILE A 100 -13.25 10.15 -5.55
N VAL A 101 -13.72 10.75 -4.45
CA VAL A 101 -13.58 10.16 -3.10
C VAL A 101 -14.29 8.81 -3.01
N ALA A 102 -15.49 8.67 -3.56
CA ALA A 102 -16.22 7.40 -3.64
C ALA A 102 -15.44 6.33 -4.41
N ALA A 103 -14.93 6.67 -5.60
CA ALA A 103 -14.12 5.76 -6.41
C ALA A 103 -12.84 5.33 -5.70
N LEU A 104 -12.15 6.28 -5.05
CA LEU A 104 -10.96 5.98 -4.23
C LEU A 104 -11.31 5.09 -3.04
N THR A 105 -12.50 5.22 -2.46
CA THR A 105 -12.97 4.33 -1.37
C THR A 105 -13.15 2.90 -1.87
N ALA A 106 -13.76 2.71 -3.05
CA ALA A 106 -13.86 1.39 -3.68
C ALA A 106 -12.47 0.77 -3.94
N ILE A 107 -11.52 1.59 -4.42
CA ILE A 107 -10.13 1.17 -4.61
C ILE A 107 -9.48 0.77 -3.27
N GLN A 108 -9.67 1.56 -2.21
CA GLN A 108 -9.13 1.23 -0.87
C GLN A 108 -9.68 -0.10 -0.34
N ASN A 109 -10.95 -0.39 -0.60
CA ASN A 109 -11.57 -1.66 -0.25
C ASN A 109 -10.93 -2.82 -1.04
N PHE A 110 -10.79 -2.67 -2.36
CA PHE A 110 -10.09 -3.63 -3.21
C PHE A 110 -8.65 -3.90 -2.77
N LEU A 111 -7.87 -2.85 -2.47
CA LEU A 111 -6.49 -2.97 -2.01
C LEU A 111 -6.42 -3.70 -0.67
N SER A 112 -7.38 -3.44 0.23
CA SER A 112 -7.47 -4.11 1.53
C SER A 112 -7.83 -5.60 1.38
N GLU A 113 -8.77 -5.94 0.50
CA GLU A 113 -9.08 -7.35 0.19
C GLU A 113 -7.91 -8.06 -0.49
N SER A 114 -7.13 -7.36 -1.32
CA SER A 114 -5.93 -7.92 -1.96
C SER A 114 -4.87 -8.29 -0.92
N LEU A 115 -4.64 -7.44 0.09
CA LEU A 115 -3.75 -7.75 1.21
C LEU A 115 -4.25 -8.96 2.00
N LYS A 116 -5.55 -9.00 2.36
CA LYS A 116 -6.15 -10.15 3.05
C LYS A 116 -5.99 -11.46 2.27
N HIS A 117 -6.07 -11.42 0.94
CA HIS A 117 -5.84 -12.59 0.10
C HIS A 117 -4.38 -13.04 0.13
N LEU A 118 -3.43 -12.12 -0.03
CA LEU A 118 -2.00 -12.42 0.00
C LEU A 118 -1.54 -12.92 1.39
N ASP A 119 -2.12 -12.39 2.48
CA ASP A 119 -1.86 -12.85 3.84
C ASP A 119 -2.41 -14.25 4.13
N LYS A 120 -3.46 -14.69 3.43
CA LYS A 120 -3.95 -16.08 3.56
C LYS A 120 -3.03 -17.08 2.90
N VAL A 121 -2.44 -16.74 1.74
CA VAL A 121 -1.56 -17.65 1.00
C VAL A 121 -0.16 -17.70 1.61
N TYR A 122 0.34 -16.54 2.04
CA TYR A 122 1.57 -16.42 2.80
C TYR A 122 1.28 -15.62 4.06
N PRO A 123 0.79 -16.26 5.13
CA PRO A 123 0.71 -15.62 6.42
C PRO A 123 2.11 -15.19 6.77
N SER A 124 2.32 -13.89 6.95
CA SER A 124 3.62 -13.33 7.29
C SER A 124 4.12 -14.03 8.55
N GLY A 125 4.94 -15.05 8.35
CA GLY A 125 5.70 -15.69 9.40
C GLY A 125 6.64 -14.63 9.92
N ASN A 126 6.49 -14.32 11.20
CA ASN A 126 7.39 -13.52 12.02
C ASN A 126 8.79 -14.19 12.15
N ASN A 127 9.30 -14.82 11.08
CA ASN A 127 10.41 -15.78 11.05
C ASN A 127 11.43 -15.54 9.92
N LEU A 128 11.35 -14.43 9.18
CA LEU A 128 12.42 -14.10 8.21
C LEU A 128 13.67 -13.49 8.88
N SER A 129 13.60 -13.17 10.17
CA SER A 129 14.77 -12.83 10.99
C SER A 129 15.62 -14.04 11.40
N SER A 130 15.14 -15.27 11.19
CA SER A 130 15.81 -16.49 11.66
C SER A 130 16.76 -17.10 10.62
N GLN A 131 16.57 -16.83 9.32
CA GLN A 131 17.43 -17.41 8.26
C GLN A 131 18.64 -16.55 7.89
N GLN A 132 18.63 -15.24 8.15
CA GLN A 132 19.83 -14.41 7.96
C GLN A 132 20.82 -14.46 9.13
N GLN A 133 20.40 -14.94 10.31
CA GLN A 133 21.29 -15.01 11.48
C GLN A 133 22.05 -16.34 11.62
N GLN A 134 21.64 -17.40 10.91
CA GLN A 134 22.29 -18.71 11.04
C GLN A 134 23.43 -18.95 10.03
N GLN A 135 23.56 -18.11 8.99
CA GLN A 135 24.65 -18.25 8.00
C GLN A 135 25.93 -17.49 8.40
N GLN A 136 25.86 -16.55 9.35
CA GLN A 136 27.03 -15.79 9.81
C GLN A 136 27.81 -16.48 10.95
N GLN A 137 27.18 -17.39 11.70
CA GLN A 137 27.83 -18.11 12.79
C GLN A 137 28.61 -19.36 12.31
N ASN A 138 28.23 -19.95 11.17
CA ASN A 138 28.88 -21.15 10.65
C ASN A 138 30.24 -20.89 9.96
N ASN A 139 30.52 -19.65 9.55
CA ASN A 139 31.79 -19.29 8.92
C ASN A 139 32.94 -19.00 9.90
N GLN A 140 32.68 -18.90 11.21
CA GLN A 140 33.74 -18.63 12.21
C GLN A 140 34.34 -19.89 12.85
N LEU A 141 33.71 -21.06 12.68
CA LEU A 141 34.19 -22.32 13.30
C LEU A 141 35.16 -23.13 12.42
N GLN A 142 35.51 -22.68 11.22
CA GLN A 142 36.37 -23.43 10.29
C GLN A 142 37.79 -22.87 10.12
N GLN A 143 38.20 -21.88 10.94
CA GLN A 143 39.51 -21.23 10.80
C GLN A 143 40.52 -21.53 11.93
N GLN A 144 40.27 -22.51 12.81
CA GLN A 144 41.17 -22.79 13.94
C GLN A 144 42.00 -24.09 13.86
N ASP A 145 42.02 -24.81 12.74
CA ASP A 145 42.82 -26.04 12.62
C ASP A 145 43.78 -26.06 11.42
N GLN A 146 44.63 -25.04 11.31
CA GLN A 146 45.84 -25.16 10.49
C GLN A 146 47.03 -24.51 11.20
N LYS A 147 47.62 -25.26 12.13
CA LYS A 147 48.95 -24.95 12.67
C LYS A 147 50.00 -25.32 11.59
N PRO A 148 50.82 -24.38 11.09
CA PRO A 148 51.93 -24.75 10.22
C PRO A 148 52.96 -25.55 11.02
N LYS A 149 53.16 -26.80 10.60
CA LYS A 149 54.36 -27.58 10.90
C LYS A 149 55.42 -27.11 9.92
N ASP A 150 56.56 -26.64 10.42
CA ASP A 150 57.89 -26.89 9.86
C ASP A 150 58.92 -26.03 10.63
N LEU A 151 59.76 -26.66 11.46
CA LEU A 151 61.22 -26.53 11.37
C LEU A 151 61.96 -27.48 12.33
N VAL A 152 62.84 -28.29 11.74
CA VAL A 152 64.04 -28.95 12.26
C VAL A 152 63.88 -30.18 13.19
N GLY A 153 63.81 -31.37 12.57
CA GLY A 153 64.72 -32.46 12.94
C GLY A 153 66.03 -32.28 12.14
N LEU A 154 67.21 -32.73 12.54
CA LEU A 154 67.58 -33.77 13.50
C LEU A 154 68.87 -33.36 14.24
N GLU A 155 68.91 -33.62 15.54
CA GLU A 155 70.13 -33.98 16.26
C GLU A 155 70.14 -35.50 16.48
N LEU A 156 71.33 -36.06 16.74
CA LEU A 156 71.72 -37.45 17.07
C LEU A 156 72.23 -38.27 15.85
N LYS A 157 73.37 -38.96 15.89
CA LYS A 157 74.36 -39.22 16.97
C LYS A 157 75.57 -39.97 16.36
N LYS A 158 76.72 -39.80 17.04
CA LYS A 158 77.93 -40.64 17.06
C LYS A 158 78.89 -40.54 15.89
#